data_AF-A0A8S1AWB4-F1
#
_entry.id   AF-A0A8S1AWB4-F1
#
_cell.length_a   1.000
_cell.length_b   1.000
_cell.length_c   1.000
_cell.angle_alpha   90.00
_cell.angle_beta   90.00
_cell.angle_gamma   90.00
#
_symmetry.space_group_name_H-M   'P 1'
#
loop_
_entity.id
_entity.type
_entity.pdbx_description
1 polymer ?
#
loop_
_entity_poly.entity_id
_entity_poly.type
_entity_poly.pdbx_seq_one_letter_code
_entity_poly.pdbx_strand_id
1 'polypeptide(L)'
;MTEKWGITSDKVAAFITDNGANIVKAVTNVYDKNKHMPCFAYTLNLVASKPFNNKDGLEEAKNLLTAVKDITTYFKQNTNAADSLKKRKDIRITKQSPIQSVFTRWNSVFYQLERFVELSEIIAPILLKYPKAPAMLTAVRIHKRSSIY
;
A
#
# COMPACT_ATOMS: atom_id res chain seq x y z
N MET A 1 -21.46 -13.35 -23.70
CA MET A 1 -20.88 -13.74 -22.38
C MET A 1 -21.90 -14.46 -21.50
N THR A 2 -23.08 -13.87 -21.32
CA THR A 2 -24.18 -14.39 -20.48
C THR A 2 -25.11 -15.36 -21.21
N GLU A 3 -25.01 -15.42 -22.55
CA GLU A 3 -25.81 -16.28 -23.44
C GLU A 3 -25.75 -17.77 -23.11
N LYS A 4 -24.58 -18.28 -22.68
CA LYS A 4 -24.41 -19.68 -22.25
C LYS A 4 -25.30 -20.05 -21.07
N TRP A 5 -25.80 -19.06 -20.34
CA TRP A 5 -26.69 -19.19 -19.20
C TRP A 5 -28.14 -18.79 -19.53
N GLY A 6 -28.46 -18.54 -20.80
CA GLY A 6 -29.79 -18.08 -21.23
C GLY A 6 -30.14 -16.65 -20.78
N ILE A 7 -29.13 -15.88 -20.34
CA ILE A 7 -29.31 -14.50 -19.86
C ILE A 7 -29.02 -13.55 -21.02
N THR A 8 -30.09 -12.95 -21.53
CA THR A 8 -30.05 -11.93 -22.58
C THR A 8 -29.57 -10.58 -22.04
N SER A 9 -29.06 -9.71 -22.91
CA SER A 9 -28.44 -8.44 -22.53
C SER A 9 -29.36 -7.48 -21.79
N ASP A 10 -30.65 -7.49 -22.10
CA ASP A 10 -31.71 -6.72 -21.42
C ASP A 10 -31.90 -7.12 -19.96
N LYS A 11 -31.63 -8.40 -19.62
CA LYS A 11 -31.73 -8.93 -18.25
C LYS A 11 -30.53 -8.59 -17.38
N VAL A 12 -29.44 -8.08 -17.96
CA VAL A 12 -28.26 -7.68 -17.20
C VAL A 12 -28.45 -6.27 -16.68
N ALA A 13 -28.52 -6.11 -15.36
CA ALA A 13 -28.67 -4.79 -14.73
C ALA A 13 -27.38 -3.96 -14.88
N ALA A 14 -26.24 -4.50 -14.45
CA ALA A 14 -24.93 -3.87 -14.53
C ALA A 14 -23.79 -4.89 -14.41
N PHE A 15 -22.61 -4.48 -14.88
CA PHE A 15 -21.31 -5.13 -14.68
C PHE A 15 -20.48 -4.27 -13.74
N ILE A 16 -20.14 -4.81 -12.58
CA ILE A 16 -19.29 -4.13 -11.59
C ILE A 16 -17.86 -4.63 -11.76
N THR A 17 -16.92 -3.74 -12.09
CA THR A 17 -15.52 -4.13 -12.38
C THR A 17 -14.52 -3.19 -11.73
N ASP A 18 -13.24 -3.56 -11.70
CA ASP A 18 -12.13 -2.80 -11.11
C ASP A 18 -11.70 -1.56 -11.92
N ASN A 19 -12.56 -1.03 -12.80
CA ASN A 19 -12.28 0.10 -13.69
C ASN A 19 -11.07 -0.06 -14.62
N GLY A 20 -10.51 -1.27 -14.77
CA GLY A 20 -9.45 -1.51 -15.74
C GLY A 20 -9.91 -1.12 -17.15
N ALA A 21 -9.12 -0.31 -17.87
CA ALA A 21 -9.52 0.22 -19.17
C ALA A 21 -9.97 -0.88 -20.17
N ASN A 22 -9.31 -2.04 -20.12
CA ASN A 22 -9.65 -3.19 -20.95
C ASN A 22 -11.03 -3.78 -20.62
N ILE A 23 -11.36 -3.96 -19.33
CA ILE A 23 -12.65 -4.53 -18.94
C ILE A 23 -13.78 -3.52 -19.13
N VAL A 24 -13.53 -2.23 -18.88
CA VAL A 24 -14.48 -1.15 -19.17
C VAL A 24 -14.81 -1.12 -20.66
N LYS A 25 -13.79 -1.19 -21.52
CA LYS A 25 -13.96 -1.23 -22.99
C LYS A 25 -14.70 -2.49 -23.44
N ALA A 26 -14.40 -3.65 -22.85
CA ALA A 26 -15.10 -4.89 -23.17
C ALA A 26 -16.61 -4.80 -22.83
N VAL A 27 -16.98 -4.31 -21.64
CA VAL A 27 -18.40 -4.13 -21.27
C VAL A 27 -19.06 -3.12 -22.20
N THR A 28 -18.39 -1.99 -22.46
CA THR A 28 -18.92 -0.92 -23.32
C THR A 28 -19.18 -1.41 -24.75
N ASN A 29 -18.27 -2.22 -25.30
CA ASN A 29 -18.38 -2.73 -26.68
C ASN A 29 -19.42 -3.84 -26.83
N VAL A 30 -19.61 -4.68 -25.82
CA VAL A 30 -20.52 -5.85 -25.89
C VAL A 30 -21.94 -5.50 -25.47
N TYR A 31 -22.09 -4.55 -24.54
CA TYR A 31 -23.38 -4.17 -24.00
C TYR A 31 -23.62 -2.68 -24.28
N ASP A 32 -23.32 -1.80 -23.34
CA ASP A 32 -23.38 -0.35 -23.48
C ASP A 32 -22.57 0.24 -22.31
N LYS A 33 -22.08 1.47 -22.45
CA LYS A 33 -21.44 2.22 -21.37
C LYS A 33 -22.33 2.29 -20.12
N ASN A 34 -23.65 2.41 -20.28
CA ASN A 34 -24.58 2.50 -19.15
C ASN A 34 -24.73 1.20 -18.34
N LYS A 35 -24.23 0.06 -18.87
CA LYS A 35 -24.20 -1.22 -18.17
C LYS A 35 -22.93 -1.41 -17.35
N HIS A 36 -21.94 -0.53 -17.46
CA HIS A 36 -20.75 -0.58 -16.62
C HIS A 36 -20.93 0.27 -15.35
N MET A 37 -20.58 -0.31 -14.20
CA MET A 37 -20.51 0.40 -12.93
C MET A 37 -19.13 0.19 -12.29
N PRO A 38 -18.50 1.24 -11.75
CA PRO A 38 -17.24 1.09 -11.05
C PRO A 38 -17.39 0.31 -9.75
N CYS A 39 -16.44 -0.58 -9.46
CA CYS A 39 -16.35 -1.23 -8.15
C CYS A 39 -16.02 -0.21 -7.07
N PHE A 40 -16.93 -0.03 -6.10
CA PHE A 40 -16.75 0.90 -4.99
C PHE A 40 -15.46 0.64 -4.20
N ALA A 41 -15.15 -0.62 -3.89
CA ALA A 41 -13.95 -0.98 -3.15
C ALA A 41 -12.67 -0.60 -3.91
N TYR A 42 -12.65 -0.79 -5.22
CA TYR A 42 -11.52 -0.36 -6.05
C TYR A 42 -11.38 1.16 -6.08
N THR A 43 -12.49 1.88 -6.24
CA THR A 43 -12.51 3.36 -6.18
C THR A 43 -11.98 3.87 -4.85
N LEU A 44 -12.37 3.26 -3.73
CA LEU A 44 -11.85 3.61 -2.41
C LEU A 44 -10.33 3.38 -2.31
N ASN A 45 -9.84 2.24 -2.82
CA ASN A 45 -8.40 1.95 -2.86
C ASN A 45 -7.62 2.96 -3.74
N LEU A 46 -8.20 3.42 -4.86
CA LEU A 46 -7.60 4.47 -5.69
C LEU A 46 -7.46 5.79 -4.92
N VAL A 47 -8.51 6.20 -4.19
CA VAL A 47 -8.48 7.41 -3.36
C VAL A 47 -7.39 7.31 -2.30
N ALA A 48 -7.33 6.19 -1.57
CA ALA A 48 -6.30 5.96 -0.55
C ALA A 48 -4.87 5.92 -1.12
N SER A 49 -4.71 5.45 -2.36
CA SER A 49 -3.39 5.35 -3.02
C SER A 49 -2.95 6.65 -3.70
N LYS A 50 -3.89 7.53 -4.04
CA LYS A 50 -3.64 8.77 -4.82
C LYS A 50 -2.51 9.63 -4.25
N PRO A 51 -2.40 9.88 -2.94
CA PRO A 51 -1.30 10.69 -2.39
C PRO A 51 0.10 10.12 -2.69
N PHE A 52 0.20 8.81 -2.95
CA PHE A 52 1.47 8.12 -3.19
C PHE A 52 1.76 7.90 -4.69
N ASN A 53 0.90 8.38 -5.59
CA ASN A 53 1.09 8.23 -7.03
C ASN A 53 2.30 9.00 -7.54
N ASN A 54 3.02 8.44 -8.51
CA ASN A 54 4.23 9.06 -9.05
C ASN A 54 3.97 10.36 -9.82
N LYS A 55 2.85 10.45 -10.54
CA LYS A 55 2.53 11.57 -11.45
C LYS A 55 1.84 12.74 -10.74
N ASP A 56 0.86 12.43 -9.90
CA ASP A 56 -0.09 13.40 -9.33
C ASP A 56 -0.27 13.26 -7.81
N GLY A 57 0.64 12.54 -7.15
CA GLY A 57 0.64 12.38 -5.69
C GLY A 57 1.19 13.59 -4.95
N LEU A 58 1.01 13.59 -3.63
CA LEU A 58 1.58 14.59 -2.74
C LEU A 58 3.07 14.31 -2.53
N GLU A 59 3.92 15.29 -2.82
CA GLU A 59 5.37 15.11 -2.75
C GLU A 59 5.85 14.74 -1.34
N GLU A 60 5.25 15.31 -0.29
CA GLU A 60 5.54 14.94 1.10
C GLU A 60 5.19 13.47 1.40
N ALA A 61 4.06 12.98 0.91
CA ALA A 61 3.63 11.59 1.10
C ALA A 61 4.54 10.61 0.34
N LYS A 62 4.93 10.96 -0.88
CA LYS A 62 5.91 10.19 -1.68
C LYS A 62 7.25 10.11 -0.97
N ASN A 63 7.79 11.24 -0.51
CA ASN A 63 9.07 11.29 0.19
C ASN A 63 9.05 10.51 1.51
N LEU A 64 7.93 10.53 2.24
CA LEU A 64 7.74 9.69 3.42
C LEU A 64 7.76 8.21 3.06
N LEU A 65 7.01 7.80 2.04
CA LEU A 65 6.94 6.41 1.63
C LEU A 65 8.30 5.91 1.11
N THR A 66 9.03 6.72 0.34
CA THR A 66 10.38 6.39 -0.13
C THR A 66 11.32 6.16 1.06
N ALA A 67 11.36 7.06 2.04
CA ALA A 67 12.20 6.89 3.22
C ALA A 67 11.88 5.57 3.97
N VAL A 68 10.60 5.24 4.14
CA VAL A 68 10.19 3.96 4.77
C VAL A 68 10.61 2.76 3.92
N LYS A 69 10.48 2.86 2.59
CA LYS A 69 10.91 1.80 1.65
C LYS A 69 12.42 1.59 1.66
N ASP A 70 13.20 2.65 1.77
CA ASP A 70 14.66 2.56 1.81
C ASP A 70 15.12 1.85 3.09
N ILE A 71 14.54 2.22 4.24
CA ILE A 71 14.78 1.52 5.51
C ILE A 71 14.34 0.06 5.42
N THR A 72 13.13 -0.20 4.92
CA THR A 72 12.62 -1.57 4.75
C THR A 72 13.54 -2.40 3.85
N THR A 73 14.01 -1.82 2.75
CA THR A 73 14.93 -2.46 1.80
C THR A 73 16.27 -2.75 2.45
N TYR A 74 16.81 -1.80 3.23
CA TYR A 74 18.04 -1.98 3.98
C TYR A 74 17.97 -3.18 4.92
N PHE A 75 16.91 -3.30 5.73
CA PHE A 75 16.71 -4.46 6.62
C PHE A 75 16.48 -5.78 5.87
N LYS A 76 16.02 -5.75 4.62
CA LYS A 76 15.89 -6.96 3.79
C LYS A 76 17.22 -7.39 3.17
N GLN A 77 18.08 -6.43 2.84
CA GLN A 77 19.36 -6.69 2.16
C GLN A 77 20.52 -6.90 3.14
N ASN A 78 20.47 -6.31 4.33
CA ASN A 78 21.50 -6.44 5.34
C ASN A 78 21.12 -7.49 6.40
N THR A 79 21.71 -8.68 6.29
CA THR A 79 21.47 -9.81 7.19
C THR A 79 21.78 -9.48 8.65
N ASN A 80 22.87 -8.75 8.92
CA ASN A 80 23.24 -8.36 10.28
C ASN A 80 22.22 -7.42 10.93
N ALA A 81 21.71 -6.46 10.16
CA ALA A 81 20.64 -5.56 10.63
C ALA A 81 19.33 -6.31 10.83
N ALA A 82 18.98 -7.22 9.91
CA ALA A 82 17.81 -8.08 10.00
C ALA A 82 17.84 -8.97 11.26
N ASP A 83 18.99 -9.59 11.53
CA ASP A 83 19.16 -10.46 12.69
C ASP A 83 19.19 -9.68 14.00
N SER A 84 19.76 -8.46 13.99
CA SER A 84 19.67 -7.55 15.13
C SER A 84 18.22 -7.19 15.48
N LEU A 85 17.38 -7.01 14.46
CA LEU A 85 15.96 -6.75 14.62
C LEU A 85 15.22 -7.97 15.19
N LYS A 86 15.47 -9.18 14.66
CA LYS A 86 14.85 -10.42 15.14
C LYS A 86 15.24 -10.77 16.58
N LYS A 87 16.47 -10.43 17.00
CA LYS A 87 16.96 -10.67 18.37
C LYS A 87 16.24 -9.80 19.40
N ARG A 88 15.73 -8.63 19.00
CA ARG A 88 14.96 -7.73 19.86
C ARG A 88 13.51 -8.20 19.91
N LYS A 89 13.26 -9.30 20.65
CA LYS A 89 11.91 -9.75 20.98
C LYS A 89 11.36 -8.85 22.09
N ASP A 90 10.55 -7.87 21.72
CA ASP A 90 9.68 -7.18 22.66
C ASP A 90 8.34 -7.90 22.71
N ILE A 91 7.81 -8.16 23.90
CA ILE A 91 6.50 -8.80 24.09
C ILE A 91 5.36 -7.98 23.48
N ARG A 92 5.57 -6.66 23.30
CA ARG A 92 4.63 -5.73 22.66
C ARG A 92 4.64 -5.81 21.13
N ILE A 93 5.69 -6.37 20.53
CA ILE A 93 5.86 -6.41 19.08
C ILE A 93 5.53 -7.81 18.58
N THR A 94 4.37 -7.90 17.94
CA THR A 94 3.85 -9.16 17.39
C THR A 94 4.55 -9.56 16.10
N LYS A 95 5.21 -8.60 15.44
CA LYS A 95 5.71 -8.70 14.07
C LYS A 95 7.21 -8.34 14.01
N GLN A 96 8.07 -9.29 13.64
CA GLN A 96 9.53 -9.14 13.78
C GLN A 96 10.27 -8.65 12.52
N SER A 97 9.55 -8.26 11.47
CA SER A 97 10.20 -7.86 10.21
C SER A 97 9.45 -6.76 9.46
N PRO A 98 10.16 -5.80 8.85
CA PRO A 98 9.57 -4.81 7.95
C PRO A 98 8.98 -5.49 6.72
N ILE A 99 7.91 -4.91 6.18
CA ILE A 99 7.27 -5.38 4.95
C ILE A 99 7.31 -4.29 3.89
N GLN A 100 7.45 -4.69 2.64
CA GLN A 100 7.51 -3.76 1.50
C GLN A 100 6.13 -3.73 0.84
N SER A 101 5.61 -2.54 0.55
CA SER A 101 4.36 -2.35 -0.18
C SER A 101 4.48 -2.92 -1.59
N VAL A 102 3.39 -3.47 -2.11
CA VAL A 102 3.26 -3.98 -3.48
C VAL A 102 2.16 -3.18 -4.16
N PHE A 103 2.49 -2.45 -5.22
CA PHE A 103 1.56 -1.52 -5.87
C PHE A 103 0.24 -2.17 -6.30
N THR A 104 0.28 -3.42 -6.76
CA THR A 104 -0.88 -4.18 -7.22
C THR A 104 -1.72 -4.80 -6.10
N ARG A 105 -1.25 -4.78 -4.85
CA ARG A 105 -1.94 -5.37 -3.70
C ARG A 105 -2.58 -4.28 -2.85
N TRP A 106 -3.91 -4.38 -2.68
CA TRP A 106 -4.69 -3.44 -1.87
C TRP A 106 -4.13 -3.33 -0.44
N ASN A 107 -4.16 -2.11 0.10
CA ASN A 107 -3.71 -1.76 1.45
C ASN A 107 -2.22 -2.08 1.76
N SER A 108 -1.40 -2.43 0.78
CA SER A 108 -0.02 -2.83 1.04
C SER A 108 0.85 -1.68 1.59
N VAL A 109 0.58 -0.44 1.15
CA VAL A 109 1.21 0.78 1.69
C VAL A 109 0.80 0.98 3.15
N PHE A 110 -0.50 0.87 3.45
CA PHE A 110 -1.02 0.98 4.82
C PHE A 110 -0.30 0.00 5.75
N TYR A 111 -0.24 -1.28 5.39
CA TYR A 111 0.42 -2.27 6.23
C TYR A 111 1.93 -2.03 6.37
N GLN A 112 2.61 -1.54 5.33
CA GLN A 112 4.02 -1.17 5.43
C GLN A 112 4.24 -0.03 6.43
N LEU A 113 3.42 1.03 6.36
CA LEU A 113 3.52 2.16 7.26
C LEU A 113 3.17 1.77 8.70
N GLU A 114 2.09 1.02 8.91
CA GLU A 114 1.70 0.50 10.22
C GLU A 114 2.82 -0.36 10.84
N ARG A 115 3.36 -1.32 10.07
CA ARG A 115 4.49 -2.15 10.50
C ARG A 115 5.71 -1.32 10.85
N PHE A 116 6.02 -0.32 10.04
CA PHE A 116 7.17 0.54 10.26
C PHE A 116 7.03 1.31 11.57
N VAL A 117 5.84 1.86 11.85
CA VAL A 117 5.57 2.57 13.12
C VAL A 117 5.71 1.63 14.31
N GLU A 118 5.13 0.42 14.25
CA GLU A 118 5.25 -0.62 15.29
C GLU A 118 6.72 -0.99 15.58
N LEU A 119 7.58 -0.98 14.56
CA LEU A 119 8.99 -1.33 14.67
C LEU A 119 9.93 -0.14 14.88
N SER A 120 9.44 1.10 14.82
CA SER A 120 10.27 2.30 14.70
C SER A 120 11.24 2.48 15.87
N GLU A 121 10.80 2.19 17.10
CA GLU A 121 11.61 2.27 18.32
C GLU A 121 12.76 1.25 18.35
N ILE A 122 12.60 0.10 17.68
CA ILE A 122 13.67 -0.91 17.57
C ILE A 122 14.57 -0.62 16.37
N ILE A 123 13.99 -0.17 15.25
CA ILE A 123 14.70 0.14 14.02
C ILE A 123 15.71 1.27 14.24
N ALA A 124 15.30 2.37 14.89
CA ALA A 124 16.12 3.56 15.08
C ALA A 124 17.50 3.28 15.70
N PRO A 125 17.62 2.60 16.88
CA PRO A 125 18.92 2.30 17.47
C PRO A 125 19.75 1.29 16.67
N ILE A 126 19.12 0.47 15.82
CA ILE A 126 19.86 -0.43 14.92
C ILE A 126 20.50 0.37 13.79
N LEU A 127 19.75 1.27 13.13
CA LEU A 127 20.26 2.10 12.04
C LEU A 127 21.47 2.94 12.49
N LEU A 128 21.45 3.48 13.72
CA LEU A 128 22.56 4.26 14.28
C LEU A 128 23.89 3.48 14.36
N LYS A 129 23.87 2.14 14.36
CA LYS A 129 25.07 1.30 14.41
C LYS A 129 25.74 1.13 13.04
N TYR A 130 25.08 1.52 11.96
CA TYR A 130 25.56 1.27 10.60
C TYR A 130 25.67 2.59 9.82
N PRO A 131 26.89 3.12 9.58
CA PRO A 131 27.08 4.42 8.93
C PRO A 131 26.50 4.53 7.51
N LYS A 132 26.38 3.41 6.79
CA LYS A 132 25.80 3.35 5.43
C LYS A 132 24.29 3.09 5.43
N ALA A 133 23.65 3.08 6.60
CA ALA A 133 22.22 2.86 6.69
C ALA A 133 21.44 4.11 6.27
N PRO A 134 20.21 3.95 5.72
CA PRO A 134 19.36 5.08 5.41
C PRO A 134 19.00 5.88 6.66
N ALA A 135 18.80 7.19 6.50
CA ALA A 135 18.42 8.08 7.60
C ALA A 135 17.04 7.71 8.16
N MET A 136 16.93 7.72 9.49
CA MET A 136 15.65 7.48 10.17
C MET A 136 14.71 8.68 10.00
N LEU A 137 13.40 8.41 10.00
CA LEU A 137 12.38 9.47 10.10
C LEU A 137 12.48 10.19 11.45
N THR A 138 12.17 11.49 11.46
CA THR A 138 12.14 12.27 12.71
C THR A 138 10.98 11.84 13.60
N ALA A 139 11.13 12.03 14.92
CA ALA A 139 10.07 11.71 15.89
C ALA A 139 8.74 12.38 15.54
N VAL A 140 8.78 13.63 15.07
CA VAL A 140 7.58 14.36 14.59
C VAL A 140 6.91 13.59 13.45
N ARG A 141 7.64 13.13 12.44
CA ARG A 141 7.06 12.40 11.29
C ARG A 141 6.48 11.04 11.68
N ILE A 142 6.98 10.42 12.74
CA ILE A 142 6.49 9.13 13.27
C ILE A 142 5.24 9.34 14.16
N HIS A 143 5.24 10.39 14.98
CA HIS A 143 4.22 10.63 16.02
C HIS A 143 3.17 11.68 15.63
N LYS A 144 3.23 12.26 14.43
CA LYS A 144 2.16 13.11 13.89
C LYS A 144 0.92 12.26 13.64
N ARG A 145 0.27 11.82 14.72
CA ARG A 145 -1.16 11.53 14.73
C ARG A 145 -1.77 12.87 14.40
N SER A 146 -2.30 13.01 13.19
CA SER A 146 -3.17 14.14 12.92
C SER A 146 -4.26 14.05 13.98
N SER A 147 -4.32 15.06 14.85
CA SER A 147 -5.49 15.32 15.68
C SER A 147 -6.64 15.58 14.72
N ILE A 148 -7.24 14.50 14.23
CA ILE A 148 -8.52 14.50 13.53
C ILE A 148 -9.47 13.82 14.50
N TYR A 149 -9.73 14.54 15.59
CA TYR A 149 -11.03 14.79 16.23
C TYR A 149 -10.86 16.06 17.04
#